data_AF-A0A935YSS2-F1
#
_entry.id   AF-A0A935YSS2-F1
#
_cell.length_a   1.000
_cell.length_b   1.000
_cell.length_c   1.000
_cell.angle_alpha   90.00
_cell.angle_beta   90.00
_cell.angle_gamma   90.00
#
_symmetry.space_group_name_H-M   'P 1'
#
loop_
_entity.id
_entity.type
_entity.pdbx_description
1 polymer ?
#
loop_
_entity_poly.entity_id
_entity_poly.type
_entity_poly.pdbx_seq_one_letter_code
_entity_poly.pdbx_strand_id
1 'polypeptide(L)'
;MSERNQFDAFLRMDYRGEKGFLGRQPISIGDFVHNDNGTLGNMPVVASGKVGLAFASTTQLCLQWDDTADATQAAVLGLAVPSDFRRDSGITGERSALFLVARVRKLDGTGSATDNTDLALNATMAWHNPSITDAGVESDGDTAMNALTTTAVFTDLAGSAVLPAKAAAGSEEKFRTFIADLSAGMSSAQLAALRQGAALTISLAPNETVGTDLYIEACGFELLYSRHMTPVERFLRDRALRSA
;
A
#
# COMPACT_ATOMS: atom_id res chain seq x y z
N MET A 1 2.41 15.13 24.52
CA MET A 1 1.45 14.49 23.60
C MET A 1 2.09 13.20 23.15
N SER A 2 1.64 12.04 23.65
CA SER A 2 2.23 10.75 23.30
C SER A 2 1.98 10.44 21.83
N GLU A 3 3.04 10.10 21.11
CA GLU A 3 3.01 9.68 19.71
C GLU A 3 1.99 8.56 19.51
N ARG A 4 1.13 8.75 18.51
CA ARG A 4 0.08 7.80 18.14
C ARG A 4 0.76 6.57 17.54
N ASN A 5 0.69 5.41 18.18
CA ASN A 5 1.17 4.18 17.55
C ASN A 5 0.19 3.74 16.45
N GLN A 6 0.71 3.12 15.39
CA GLN A 6 -0.08 2.71 14.23
C GLN A 6 -1.06 1.58 14.58
N PHE A 7 -0.76 0.78 15.62
CA PHE A 7 -1.68 -0.19 16.19
C PHE A 7 -2.99 0.44 16.66
N ASP A 8 -2.95 1.56 17.39
CA ASP A 8 -4.13 2.31 17.81
C ASP A 8 -4.88 2.92 16.62
N ALA A 9 -4.17 3.32 15.57
CA ALA A 9 -4.80 3.81 14.35
C ALA A 9 -5.53 2.67 13.62
N PHE A 10 -4.86 1.54 13.41
CA PHE A 10 -5.40 0.35 12.76
C PHE A 10 -6.62 -0.20 13.50
N LEU A 11 -6.50 -0.45 14.81
CA LEU A 11 -7.62 -0.94 15.62
C LEU A 11 -8.78 0.06 15.72
N ARG A 12 -8.53 1.36 15.87
CA ARG A 12 -9.62 2.35 15.91
C ARG A 12 -10.33 2.47 14.57
N MET A 13 -9.63 2.28 13.45
CA MET A 13 -10.23 2.30 12.14
C MET A 13 -11.04 1.02 11.86
N ASP A 14 -10.63 -0.14 12.39
CA ASP A 14 -11.40 -1.39 12.30
C ASP A 14 -12.62 -1.44 13.24
N TYR A 15 -12.58 -0.78 14.41
CA TYR A 15 -13.59 -0.97 15.48
C TYR A 15 -14.47 0.23 15.85
N ARG A 16 -14.35 1.41 15.23
CA ARG A 16 -15.25 2.54 15.55
C ARG A 16 -16.29 2.80 14.46
N GLY A 17 -17.53 2.38 14.73
CA GLY A 17 -18.71 2.74 13.94
C GLY A 17 -19.03 4.25 13.91
N GLU A 18 -18.27 5.08 14.62
CA GLU A 18 -18.54 6.51 14.84
C GLU A 18 -17.69 7.45 13.96
N LYS A 19 -16.64 6.95 13.27
CA LYS A 19 -15.72 7.79 12.49
C LYS A 19 -15.36 7.20 11.13
N GLY A 20 -16.33 7.22 10.21
CA GLY A 20 -16.15 6.71 8.84
C GLY A 20 -16.03 5.19 8.80
N PHE A 21 -16.68 4.54 7.85
CA PHE A 21 -16.48 3.11 7.69
C PHE A 21 -15.24 2.90 6.81
N LEU A 22 -14.51 1.81 7.04
CA LEU A 22 -13.40 1.42 6.16
C LEU A 22 -13.93 0.64 4.96
N GLY A 23 -13.43 0.98 3.78
CA GLY A 23 -13.47 0.15 2.60
C GLY A 23 -12.23 -0.74 2.54
N ARG A 24 -12.42 -1.94 1.99
CA ARG A 24 -11.41 -2.99 1.87
C ARG A 24 -11.47 -3.53 0.45
N GLN A 25 -10.37 -3.46 -0.28
CA GLN A 25 -10.26 -4.01 -1.63
C GLN A 25 -9.06 -4.95 -1.71
N PRO A 26 -9.29 -6.27 -1.80
CA PRO A 26 -8.20 -7.21 -2.02
C PRO A 26 -7.58 -6.98 -3.40
N ILE A 27 -6.26 -7.13 -3.48
CA ILE A 27 -5.49 -6.98 -4.71
C ILE A 27 -4.89 -8.34 -5.06
N SER A 28 -5.09 -8.79 -6.30
CA SER A 28 -4.47 -10.03 -6.76
C SER A 28 -3.00 -9.77 -7.07
N ILE A 29 -2.13 -10.74 -6.76
CA ILE A 29 -0.72 -10.67 -7.16
C ILE A 29 -0.58 -10.62 -8.69
N GLY A 30 -1.53 -11.19 -9.42
CA GLY A 30 -1.55 -11.15 -10.89
C GLY A 30 -1.84 -9.75 -11.48
N ASP A 31 -2.27 -8.79 -10.67
CA ASP A 31 -2.55 -7.42 -11.13
C ASP A 31 -1.28 -6.56 -11.24
N PHE A 32 -0.15 -7.06 -10.73
CA PHE A 32 1.13 -6.36 -10.77
C PHE A 32 1.86 -6.58 -12.10
N VAL A 33 2.59 -5.55 -12.53
CA VAL A 33 3.50 -5.57 -13.68
C VAL A 33 4.91 -5.19 -13.26
N HIS A 34 5.89 -5.72 -13.98
CA HIS A 34 7.30 -5.52 -13.70
C HIS A 34 7.78 -4.19 -14.26
N ASN A 35 8.57 -3.47 -13.48
CA ASN A 35 9.29 -2.29 -13.91
C ASN A 35 10.76 -2.41 -13.49
N ASP A 36 11.62 -2.78 -14.43
CA ASP A 36 13.07 -2.74 -14.22
C ASP A 36 13.61 -1.49 -14.91
N ASN A 37 13.92 -0.49 -14.08
CA ASN A 37 14.54 0.75 -14.50
C ASN A 37 13.82 1.45 -15.68
N GLY A 38 12.49 1.51 -15.62
CA GLY A 38 11.64 2.15 -16.63
C GLY A 38 11.14 1.24 -17.75
N THR A 39 11.56 -0.03 -17.77
CA THR A 39 11.07 -1.01 -18.75
C THR A 39 9.92 -1.81 -18.17
N LEU A 40 8.70 -1.54 -18.66
CA LEU A 40 7.50 -2.27 -18.26
C LEU A 40 7.39 -3.62 -18.97
N GLY A 41 6.98 -4.64 -18.22
CA GLY A 41 6.70 -5.95 -18.76
C GLY A 41 5.75 -6.75 -17.87
N ASN A 42 5.32 -7.90 -18.36
CA ASN A 42 4.61 -8.87 -17.52
C ASN A 42 5.54 -9.32 -16.39
N MET A 43 4.97 -9.61 -15.22
CA MET A 43 5.72 -10.17 -14.10
C MET A 43 6.42 -11.47 -14.53
N PRO A 44 7.77 -11.49 -14.62
CA PRO A 44 8.48 -12.73 -14.92
C PRO A 44 8.45 -13.64 -13.69
N VAL A 45 8.77 -14.92 -13.88
CA VAL A 45 9.24 -15.72 -12.74
C VAL A 45 10.57 -15.10 -12.29
N VAL A 46 10.77 -14.90 -10.98
CA VAL A 46 11.96 -14.18 -10.45
C VAL A 46 13.28 -14.71 -10.99
N ALA A 47 13.37 -16.00 -11.31
CA ALA A 47 14.55 -16.59 -11.94
C ALA A 47 15.00 -15.95 -13.27
N SER A 48 14.27 -14.97 -13.82
CA SER A 48 14.63 -14.20 -15.02
C SER A 48 14.63 -12.68 -14.83
N GLY A 49 14.39 -12.15 -13.63
CA GLY A 49 14.33 -10.71 -13.35
C GLY A 49 14.49 -10.37 -11.87
N LYS A 50 14.84 -9.12 -11.54
CA LYS A 50 15.12 -8.70 -10.15
C LYS A 50 13.87 -8.53 -9.27
N VAL A 51 12.69 -8.42 -9.88
CA VAL A 51 11.39 -8.55 -9.21
C VAL A 51 10.48 -9.42 -10.06
N GLY A 52 9.63 -10.23 -9.43
CA GLY A 52 8.77 -11.16 -10.17
C GLY A 52 7.88 -12.03 -9.28
N LEU A 53 7.24 -13.01 -9.92
CA LEU A 53 6.43 -14.02 -9.24
C LEU A 53 7.30 -15.14 -8.70
N ALA A 54 7.04 -15.52 -7.45
CA ALA A 54 7.63 -16.67 -6.80
C ALA A 54 6.60 -17.38 -5.91
N PHE A 55 7.00 -18.51 -5.35
CA PHE A 55 6.25 -19.20 -4.30
C PHE A 55 7.00 -19.07 -2.98
N ALA A 56 6.43 -18.27 -2.08
CA ALA A 56 6.80 -18.33 -0.67
C ALA A 56 6.39 -19.69 -0.11
N SER A 57 7.26 -20.30 0.68
CA SER A 57 6.95 -21.54 1.41
C SER A 57 6.42 -22.66 0.49
N THR A 58 6.97 -22.76 -0.72
CA THR A 58 6.63 -23.76 -1.76
C THR A 58 5.22 -23.69 -2.37
N THR A 59 4.27 -22.96 -1.79
CA THR A 59 2.85 -23.02 -2.22
C THR A 59 2.16 -21.67 -2.30
N GLN A 60 2.59 -20.66 -1.54
CA GLN A 60 1.92 -19.36 -1.51
C GLN A 60 2.51 -18.44 -2.57
N LEU A 61 1.71 -18.05 -3.56
CA LEU A 61 2.12 -17.07 -4.55
C LEU A 61 2.51 -15.75 -3.85
N CYS A 62 3.64 -15.18 -4.24
CA CYS A 62 4.13 -13.90 -3.73
C CYS A 62 4.82 -13.09 -4.83
N LEU A 63 4.95 -11.79 -4.59
CA LEU A 63 5.97 -10.99 -5.24
C LEU A 63 7.28 -11.22 -4.49
N GLN A 64 8.36 -11.40 -5.23
CA GLN A 64 9.69 -11.51 -4.65
C GLN A 64 10.66 -10.56 -5.35
N TRP A 65 11.42 -9.83 -4.56
CA TRP A 65 12.61 -9.09 -5.00
C TRP A 65 13.84 -9.94 -4.70
N ASP A 66 14.65 -10.18 -5.71
CA ASP A 66 15.86 -11.00 -5.66
C ASP A 66 17.05 -10.22 -5.09
N ASP A 67 18.16 -10.91 -4.90
CA ASP A 67 19.45 -10.33 -4.60
C ASP A 67 19.77 -9.16 -5.55
N THR A 68 20.42 -8.14 -5.01
CA THR A 68 20.81 -6.92 -5.73
C THR A 68 19.67 -6.08 -6.32
N ALA A 69 18.39 -6.46 -6.14
CA ALA A 69 17.27 -5.58 -6.47
C ALA A 69 17.35 -4.31 -5.62
N ASP A 70 17.10 -3.14 -6.21
CA ASP A 70 17.16 -1.85 -5.55
C ASP A 70 15.89 -1.02 -5.83
N ALA A 71 15.92 0.26 -5.45
CA ALA A 71 14.79 1.17 -5.58
C ALA A 71 14.30 1.39 -7.02
N THR A 72 15.08 1.01 -8.04
CA THR A 72 14.74 1.10 -9.47
C THR A 72 14.05 -0.13 -10.02
N GLN A 73 14.04 -1.25 -9.28
CA GLN A 73 13.32 -2.48 -9.62
C GLN A 73 12.01 -2.57 -8.84
N ALA A 74 10.93 -2.18 -9.49
CA ALA A 74 9.63 -2.04 -8.86
C ALA A 74 8.59 -3.04 -9.38
N ALA A 75 7.73 -3.49 -8.46
CA ALA A 75 6.44 -4.06 -8.82
C ALA A 75 5.41 -2.92 -8.90
N VAL A 76 4.72 -2.79 -10.03
CA VAL A 76 3.81 -1.69 -10.30
C VAL A 76 2.38 -2.21 -10.38
N LEU A 77 1.46 -1.52 -9.74
CA LEU A 77 0.03 -1.84 -9.69
C LEU A 77 -0.77 -0.66 -10.26
N GLY A 78 -1.57 -0.92 -11.28
CA GLY A 78 -2.58 0.03 -11.77
C GLY A 78 -3.94 -0.27 -11.15
N LEU A 79 -4.60 0.73 -10.59
CA LEU A 79 -5.96 0.61 -10.05
C LEU A 79 -6.71 1.95 -10.17
N ALA A 80 -8.00 1.96 -9.91
CA ALA A 80 -8.75 3.20 -9.71
C ALA A 80 -8.98 3.43 -8.22
N VAL A 81 -9.03 4.70 -7.79
CA VAL A 81 -9.56 5.04 -6.45
C VAL A 81 -10.99 4.48 -6.37
N PRO A 82 -11.32 3.70 -5.32
CA PRO A 82 -12.65 3.14 -5.14
C PRO A 82 -13.76 4.18 -5.27
N SER A 83 -14.88 3.81 -5.90
CA SER A 83 -15.99 4.74 -6.18
C SER A 83 -16.67 5.30 -4.93
N ASP A 84 -16.57 4.57 -3.81
CA ASP A 84 -17.07 4.94 -2.50
C ASP A 84 -16.00 5.58 -1.61
N PHE A 85 -14.81 5.88 -2.14
CA PHE A 85 -13.78 6.60 -1.41
C PHE A 85 -14.28 7.96 -0.94
N ARG A 86 -14.16 8.21 0.37
CA ARG A 86 -14.50 9.49 0.97
C ARG A 86 -13.40 10.49 0.68
N ARG A 87 -13.72 11.57 -0.02
CA ARG A 87 -12.82 12.73 -0.21
C ARG A 87 -12.65 13.54 1.08
N ASP A 88 -11.46 14.12 1.26
CA ASP A 88 -11.18 14.92 2.45
C ASP A 88 -12.01 16.20 2.39
N SER A 89 -12.71 16.48 3.47
CA SER A 89 -13.58 17.66 3.62
C SER A 89 -12.85 18.83 4.29
N GLY A 90 -11.60 18.63 4.72
CA GLY A 90 -10.84 19.61 5.49
C GLY A 90 -11.33 19.77 6.94
N ILE A 91 -12.36 19.03 7.34
CA ILE A 91 -12.88 19.02 8.71
C ILE A 91 -11.90 18.26 9.61
N THR A 92 -11.53 18.91 10.72
CA THR A 92 -10.59 18.33 11.68
C THR A 92 -11.15 17.03 12.27
N GLY A 93 -10.42 15.93 12.07
CA GLY A 93 -10.81 14.60 12.56
C GLY A 93 -11.57 13.74 11.55
N GLU A 94 -11.82 14.25 10.34
CA GLU A 94 -12.46 13.54 9.23
C GLU A 94 -11.56 13.45 7.99
N ARG A 95 -10.26 13.26 8.21
CA ARG A 95 -9.30 13.09 7.12
C ARG A 95 -9.54 11.79 6.39
N SER A 96 -9.49 11.87 5.07
CA SER A 96 -9.43 10.69 4.22
C SER A 96 -8.12 9.95 4.44
N ALA A 97 -8.19 8.64 4.36
CA ALA A 97 -7.02 7.79 4.48
C ALA A 97 -7.01 6.73 3.40
N LEU A 98 -5.81 6.42 2.90
CA LEU A 98 -5.55 5.42 1.88
C LEU A 98 -4.28 4.66 2.27
N PHE A 99 -4.41 3.36 2.50
CA PHE A 99 -3.33 2.50 2.94
C PHE A 99 -3.19 1.30 2.02
N LEU A 100 -1.95 0.91 1.76
CA LEU A 100 -1.64 -0.38 1.16
C LEU A 100 -1.11 -1.32 2.25
N VAL A 101 -1.71 -2.49 2.36
CA VAL A 101 -1.35 -3.52 3.33
C VAL A 101 -0.77 -4.71 2.60
N ALA A 102 0.29 -5.29 3.17
CA ALA A 102 0.89 -6.53 2.68
C ALA A 102 1.44 -7.36 3.83
N ARG A 103 1.56 -8.67 3.61
CA ARG A 103 2.34 -9.58 4.46
C ARG A 103 3.73 -9.68 3.86
N VAL A 104 4.74 -9.23 4.60
CA VAL A 104 6.12 -9.12 4.10
C VAL A 104 7.07 -9.88 5.01
N ARG A 105 8.10 -10.48 4.41
CA ARG A 105 9.27 -11.00 5.12
C ARG A 105 10.55 -10.79 4.32
N LYS A 106 11.67 -10.98 5.02
CA LYS A 106 13.00 -11.11 4.46
C LYS A 106 13.42 -12.58 4.56
N LEU A 107 13.94 -13.16 3.48
CA LEU A 107 14.34 -14.57 3.38
C LEU A 107 15.84 -14.67 3.09
N ASP A 108 16.51 -15.65 3.70
CA ASP A 108 17.88 -16.07 3.43
C ASP A 108 17.84 -17.32 2.55
N GLY A 109 18.29 -17.22 1.30
CA GLY A 109 18.25 -18.34 0.35
C GLY A 109 19.29 -19.43 0.60
N THR A 110 20.38 -19.11 1.31
CA THR A 110 21.48 -20.07 1.54
C THR A 110 21.55 -20.56 2.99
N GLY A 111 20.83 -19.90 3.90
CA GLY A 111 20.91 -20.13 5.35
C GLY A 111 22.15 -19.51 6.00
N SER A 112 22.91 -18.71 5.26
CA SER A 112 24.13 -18.06 5.74
C SER A 112 24.36 -16.66 5.17
N ALA A 113 23.40 -16.09 4.45
CA ALA A 113 23.49 -14.74 3.89
C ALA A 113 23.76 -13.72 5.01
N THR A 114 24.50 -12.65 4.73
CA THR A 114 24.63 -11.54 5.69
C THR A 114 23.34 -10.74 5.72
N ASP A 115 22.85 -10.33 6.90
CA ASP A 115 21.55 -9.63 6.98
C ASP A 115 21.67 -8.14 6.60
N ASN A 116 20.74 -7.61 5.80
CA ASN A 116 20.56 -6.15 5.69
C ASN A 116 19.74 -5.66 6.88
N THR A 117 20.36 -4.89 7.77
CA THR A 117 19.73 -4.44 9.02
C THR A 117 18.75 -3.29 8.82
N ASP A 118 18.82 -2.58 7.70
CA ASP A 118 18.04 -1.36 7.42
C ASP A 118 17.10 -1.52 6.21
N LEU A 119 16.95 -2.76 5.71
CA LEU A 119 16.10 -3.06 4.57
C LEU A 119 14.63 -2.79 4.91
N ALA A 120 13.97 -2.03 4.06
CA ALA A 120 12.57 -1.65 4.13
C ALA A 120 11.93 -1.78 2.74
N LEU A 121 10.60 -1.82 2.71
CA LEU A 121 9.83 -1.75 1.47
C LEU A 121 9.20 -0.37 1.35
N ASN A 122 9.36 0.25 0.19
CA ASN A 122 8.81 1.56 -0.13
C ASN A 122 7.62 1.43 -1.08
N ALA A 123 6.67 2.35 -0.95
CA ALA A 123 5.58 2.58 -1.87
C ALA A 123 5.64 4.02 -2.40
N THR A 124 5.62 4.17 -3.71
CA THR A 124 5.32 5.45 -4.37
C THR A 124 3.96 5.35 -5.04
N MET A 125 3.30 6.49 -5.25
CA MET A 125 2.03 6.51 -5.95
C MET A 125 1.93 7.76 -6.83
N ALA A 126 1.38 7.56 -8.03
CA ALA A 126 1.01 8.61 -8.96
C ALA A 126 -0.47 8.49 -9.32
N TRP A 127 -1.12 9.61 -9.64
CA TRP A 127 -2.53 9.60 -9.99
C TRP A 127 -2.95 10.73 -10.91
N HIS A 128 -4.04 10.46 -11.64
CA HIS A 128 -4.71 11.42 -12.49
C HIS A 128 -6.20 11.44 -12.14
N ASN A 129 -6.72 12.62 -11.80
CA ASN A 129 -8.13 12.74 -11.44
C ASN A 129 -9.01 12.90 -12.69
N PRO A 130 -10.19 12.28 -12.72
CA PRO A 130 -11.20 12.65 -13.69
C PRO A 130 -11.68 14.08 -13.41
N SER A 131 -11.89 14.86 -14.46
CA SER A 131 -12.55 16.16 -14.36
C SER A 131 -13.88 16.10 -15.06
N ILE A 132 -14.95 16.38 -14.32
CA ILE A 132 -16.32 16.40 -14.82
C ILE A 132 -16.86 17.81 -14.57
N THR A 133 -17.39 18.43 -15.62
CA THR A 133 -18.06 19.74 -15.57
C THR A 133 -19.41 19.64 -14.88
N ASP A 134 -19.99 20.78 -14.49
CA ASP A 134 -21.34 20.84 -13.92
C ASP A 134 -22.42 20.29 -14.86
N ALA A 135 -22.15 20.25 -16.17
CA ALA A 135 -23.03 19.66 -17.18
C ALA A 135 -22.92 18.12 -17.27
N GLY A 136 -22.09 17.48 -16.43
CA GLY A 136 -21.88 16.03 -16.44
C GLY A 136 -21.00 15.53 -17.58
N VAL A 137 -20.26 16.42 -18.24
CA VAL A 137 -19.34 16.08 -19.35
C VAL A 137 -17.90 16.13 -18.84
N GLU A 138 -17.09 15.16 -19.25
CA GLU A 138 -15.66 15.15 -18.98
C GLU A 138 -14.98 16.38 -19.60
N SER A 139 -14.11 17.06 -18.84
CA SER A 139 -13.29 18.18 -19.32
C SER A 139 -11.80 17.82 -19.31
N ASP A 140 -10.97 18.76 -19.78
CA ASP A 140 -9.54 18.60 -20.02
C ASP A 140 -8.69 18.08 -18.83
N GLY A 141 -9.26 17.95 -17.63
CA GLY A 141 -8.63 17.15 -16.56
C GLY A 141 -7.48 17.86 -15.84
N ASP A 142 -6.71 17.05 -15.10
CA ASP A 142 -5.42 17.49 -14.56
C ASP A 142 -4.43 17.69 -15.73
N THR A 143 -3.71 18.82 -15.72
CA THR A 143 -2.73 19.17 -16.76
C THR A 143 -1.36 18.50 -16.58
N ALA A 144 -1.16 17.80 -15.47
CA ALA A 144 0.04 17.02 -15.16
C ALA A 144 -0.31 15.83 -14.25
N MET A 145 0.54 14.80 -14.27
CA MET A 145 0.43 13.67 -13.35
C MET A 145 0.71 14.12 -11.92
N ASN A 146 -0.21 13.82 -10.99
CA ASN A 146 0.06 14.02 -9.58
C ASN A 146 0.91 12.85 -9.06
N ALA A 147 1.76 13.11 -8.07
CA ALA A 147 2.55 12.07 -7.42
C ALA A 147 2.69 12.37 -5.92
N LEU A 148 2.97 11.32 -5.14
CA LEU A 148 3.29 11.48 -3.72
C LEU A 148 4.44 12.45 -3.56
N THR A 149 4.29 13.37 -2.63
CA THR A 149 5.36 14.33 -2.30
C THR A 149 6.48 13.62 -1.54
N THR A 150 6.13 12.59 -0.77
CA THR A 150 7.07 11.78 0.00
C THR A 150 6.75 10.31 -0.20
N THR A 151 7.77 9.52 -0.52
CA THR A 151 7.67 8.06 -0.59
C THR A 151 7.14 7.51 0.73
N ALA A 152 6.08 6.71 0.65
CA ALA A 152 5.55 6.03 1.82
C ALA A 152 6.43 4.81 2.12
N VAL A 153 6.80 4.62 3.38
CA VAL A 153 7.54 3.43 3.81
C VAL A 153 6.56 2.48 4.46
N PHE A 154 6.66 1.19 4.14
CA PHE A 154 5.90 0.16 4.84
C PHE A 154 6.39 0.08 6.28
N THR A 155 5.46 0.18 7.23
CA THR A 155 5.73 0.00 8.65
C THR A 155 4.91 -1.14 9.23
N ASP A 156 5.48 -1.88 10.17
CA ASP A 156 4.71 -2.87 10.92
C ASP A 156 3.73 -2.19 11.89
N LEU A 157 2.89 -2.97 12.58
CA LEU A 157 1.90 -2.42 13.51
C LEU A 157 2.52 -1.65 14.70
N ALA A 158 3.80 -1.90 15.00
CA ALA A 158 4.54 -1.16 16.02
C ALA A 158 5.15 0.15 15.48
N GLY A 159 5.04 0.41 14.17
CA GLY A 159 5.58 1.59 13.50
C GLY A 159 7.02 1.42 13.04
N SER A 160 7.57 0.20 13.00
CA SER A 160 8.92 -0.04 12.51
C SER A 160 8.93 -0.18 11.00
N ALA A 161 9.76 0.62 10.32
CA ALA A 161 9.96 0.57 8.88
C ALA A 161 10.88 -0.57 8.42
N VAL A 162 11.69 -1.12 9.34
CA VAL A 162 12.70 -2.12 9.04
C VAL A 162 12.04 -3.49 8.95
N LEU A 163 12.36 -4.24 7.89
CA LEU A 163 11.90 -5.61 7.72
C LEU A 163 12.44 -6.51 8.84
N PRO A 164 11.65 -7.49 9.32
CA PRO A 164 12.08 -8.37 10.40
C PRO A 164 13.34 -9.15 10.02
N ALA A 165 14.07 -9.64 11.03
CA ALA A 165 15.22 -10.51 10.83
C ALA A 165 14.92 -11.65 9.84
N LYS A 166 15.86 -11.93 8.94
CA LYS A 166 15.68 -12.90 7.85
C LYS A 166 15.19 -14.27 8.33
N ALA A 167 14.25 -14.87 7.60
CA ALA A 167 13.85 -16.27 7.74
C ALA A 167 14.86 -17.17 7.03
N ALA A 168 15.04 -18.41 7.51
CA ALA A 168 15.87 -19.39 6.81
C ALA A 168 15.16 -19.92 5.56
N ALA A 169 15.94 -20.38 4.58
CA ALA A 169 15.43 -21.01 3.35
C ALA A 169 14.38 -22.10 3.67
N GLY A 170 13.27 -22.09 2.94
CA GLY A 170 12.19 -23.07 3.11
C GLY A 170 11.36 -22.94 4.39
N SER A 171 11.68 -22.01 5.29
CA SER A 171 10.84 -21.71 6.45
C SER A 171 9.55 -21.00 6.01
N GLU A 172 8.45 -21.18 6.73
CA GLU A 172 7.20 -20.42 6.55
C GLU A 172 7.06 -19.23 7.52
N GLU A 173 8.05 -19.05 8.40
CA GLU A 173 7.96 -18.12 9.51
C GLU A 173 8.23 -16.67 9.08
N LYS A 174 8.04 -15.76 10.04
CA LYS A 174 8.46 -14.35 10.04
C LYS A 174 7.76 -13.42 9.05
N PHE A 175 6.70 -13.85 8.37
CA PHE A 175 5.76 -12.92 7.76
C PHE A 175 5.12 -12.01 8.79
N ARG A 176 5.20 -10.70 8.56
CA ARG A 176 4.52 -9.67 9.36
C ARG A 176 3.63 -8.82 8.48
N THR A 177 2.57 -8.28 9.07
CA THR A 177 1.70 -7.31 8.40
C THR A 177 2.40 -5.96 8.42
N PHE A 178 2.60 -5.41 7.24
CA PHE A 178 3.11 -4.07 7.04
C PHE A 178 2.05 -3.21 6.36
N ILE A 179 2.06 -1.92 6.67
CA ILE A 179 1.11 -0.91 6.19
C ILE A 179 1.92 0.26 5.64
N ALA A 180 1.64 0.65 4.40
CA ALA A 180 2.11 1.91 3.83
C ALA A 180 0.96 2.92 3.81
N ASP A 181 1.10 4.02 4.57
CA ASP A 181 0.15 5.14 4.56
C ASP A 181 0.43 6.07 3.37
N LEU A 182 -0.30 5.86 2.27
CA LEU A 182 -0.18 6.65 1.06
C LEU A 182 -0.75 8.05 1.26
N SER A 183 -1.77 8.20 2.13
CA SER A 183 -2.36 9.50 2.46
C SER A 183 -1.44 10.40 3.29
N ALA A 184 -0.59 9.85 4.14
CA ALA A 184 0.41 10.62 4.89
C ALA A 184 1.55 11.16 4.00
N GLY A 185 1.87 10.46 2.90
CA GLY A 185 2.83 10.93 1.89
C GLY A 185 2.29 12.03 0.96
N MET A 186 1.00 12.36 1.07
CA MET A 186 0.37 13.46 0.34
C MET A 186 0.44 14.78 1.11
N SER A 187 0.60 15.88 0.39
CA SER A 187 0.27 17.19 0.96
C SER A 187 -1.23 17.29 1.28
N SER A 188 -1.61 18.18 2.19
CA SER A 188 -3.03 18.39 2.51
C SER A 188 -3.85 18.84 1.29
N ALA A 189 -3.24 19.58 0.36
CA ALA A 189 -3.88 19.97 -0.89
C ALA A 189 -4.10 18.78 -1.84
N GLN A 190 -3.12 17.88 -1.94
CA GLN A 190 -3.23 16.66 -2.76
C GLN A 190 -4.31 15.71 -2.22
N LEU A 191 -4.33 15.47 -0.91
CA LEU A 191 -5.32 14.60 -0.28
C LEU A 191 -6.74 15.17 -0.43
N ALA A 192 -6.89 16.49 -0.30
CA ALA A 192 -8.15 17.17 -0.56
C ALA A 192 -8.52 17.21 -2.05
N ALA A 193 -7.59 17.03 -2.97
CA ALA A 193 -7.85 17.02 -4.41
C ALA A 193 -8.17 15.62 -4.95
N LEU A 194 -7.70 14.55 -4.30
CA LEU A 194 -7.92 13.17 -4.72
C LEU A 194 -9.40 12.85 -4.85
N ARG A 195 -9.81 12.39 -6.04
CA ARG A 195 -11.19 12.04 -6.35
C ARG A 195 -11.38 10.52 -6.43
N GLN A 196 -12.57 10.07 -6.06
CA GLN A 196 -13.04 8.73 -6.39
C GLN A 196 -12.99 8.51 -7.91
N GLY A 197 -12.59 7.31 -8.35
CA GLY A 197 -12.38 6.99 -9.76
C GLY A 197 -11.10 7.57 -10.39
N ALA A 198 -10.25 8.28 -9.63
CA ALA A 198 -8.93 8.67 -10.13
C ALA A 198 -8.11 7.44 -10.50
N ALA A 199 -7.44 7.49 -11.66
CA ALA A 199 -6.52 6.44 -12.06
C ALA A 199 -5.26 6.55 -11.18
N LEU A 200 -4.93 5.46 -10.50
CA LEU A 200 -3.79 5.36 -9.60
C LEU A 200 -2.78 4.36 -10.16
N THR A 201 -1.51 4.68 -9.98
CA THR A 201 -0.40 3.74 -10.11
C THR A 201 0.36 3.71 -8.80
N ILE A 202 0.51 2.53 -8.20
CA ILE A 202 1.33 2.31 -7.00
C ILE A 202 2.55 1.49 -7.40
N SER A 203 3.75 1.94 -7.02
CA SER A 203 4.99 1.22 -7.27
C SER A 203 5.64 0.81 -5.96
N LEU A 204 6.02 -0.45 -5.87
CA LEU A 204 6.65 -1.08 -4.71
C LEU A 204 8.11 -1.41 -5.02
N ALA A 205 9.04 -0.97 -4.19
CA ALA A 205 10.46 -1.28 -4.37
C ALA A 205 11.20 -1.32 -3.03
N PRO A 206 12.33 -2.04 -2.91
CA PRO A 206 13.25 -1.94 -1.79
C PRO A 206 13.72 -0.48 -1.57
N ASN A 207 13.99 -0.09 -0.32
CA ASN A 207 14.60 1.22 -0.04
C ASN A 207 16.09 1.28 -0.39
N GLU A 208 16.76 0.14 -0.34
CA GLU A 208 18.17 -0.04 -0.64
C GLU A 208 18.38 -1.35 -1.40
N THR A 209 19.58 -1.57 -1.92
CA THR A 209 19.93 -2.81 -2.59
C THR A 209 19.77 -4.02 -1.65
N VAL A 210 18.97 -5.01 -2.07
CA VAL A 210 18.80 -6.28 -1.37
C VAL A 210 20.14 -7.01 -1.36
N GLY A 211 20.56 -7.46 -0.18
CA GLY A 211 21.84 -8.15 0.01
C GLY A 211 21.95 -9.45 -0.79
N THR A 212 23.19 -9.91 -0.95
CA THR A 212 23.49 -11.18 -1.61
C THR A 212 22.80 -12.34 -0.92
N ASP A 213 22.16 -13.22 -1.70
CA ASP A 213 21.35 -14.36 -1.24
C ASP A 213 20.19 -14.00 -0.30
N LEU A 214 19.79 -12.72 -0.25
CA LEU A 214 18.58 -12.27 0.44
C LEU A 214 17.45 -12.02 -0.54
N TYR A 215 16.24 -12.17 -0.04
CA TYR A 215 15.02 -11.93 -0.80
C TYR A 215 14.01 -11.18 0.06
N ILE A 216 13.24 -10.28 -0.56
CA ILE A 216 12.02 -9.73 0.05
C ILE A 216 10.85 -10.47 -0.58
N GLU A 217 10.02 -11.09 0.25
CA GLU A 217 8.79 -11.74 -0.21
C GLU A 217 7.57 -11.00 0.35
N ALA A 218 6.63 -10.65 -0.53
CA ALA A 218 5.41 -9.96 -0.17
C ALA A 218 4.17 -10.63 -0.77
N CYS A 219 3.14 -10.85 0.04
CA CYS A 219 1.90 -11.51 -0.35
C CYS A 219 0.69 -10.90 0.38
N GLY A 220 -0.53 -11.28 -0.04
CA GLY A 220 -1.76 -10.86 0.63
C GLY A 220 -1.98 -9.34 0.60
N PHE A 221 -1.96 -8.76 -0.59
CA PHE A 221 -2.12 -7.32 -0.79
C PHE A 221 -3.57 -6.88 -0.62
N GLU A 222 -3.78 -5.75 0.05
CA GLU A 222 -5.08 -5.15 0.24
C GLU A 222 -4.98 -3.62 0.32
N LEU A 223 -5.92 -2.95 -0.35
CA LEU A 223 -6.12 -1.51 -0.19
C LEU A 223 -7.16 -1.26 0.91
N LEU A 224 -6.77 -0.52 1.94
CA LEU A 224 -7.69 -0.02 2.97
C LEU A 224 -7.92 1.47 2.77
N TYR A 225 -9.16 1.91 2.84
CA TYR A 225 -9.48 3.31 2.58
C TYR A 225 -10.69 3.80 3.39
N SER A 226 -10.78 5.12 3.56
CA SER A 226 -11.97 5.75 4.14
C SER A 226 -13.13 5.75 3.15
N ARG A 227 -14.30 5.19 3.51
CA ARG A 227 -15.46 5.14 2.61
C ARG A 227 -16.58 6.12 2.99
N HIS A 228 -17.39 6.51 2.01
CA HIS A 228 -18.63 7.25 2.22
C HIS A 228 -19.65 6.38 2.94
N MET A 229 -20.31 6.93 3.96
CA MET A 229 -21.38 6.23 4.66
C MET A 229 -22.65 6.20 3.82
N THR A 230 -23.21 5.01 3.62
CA THR A 230 -24.56 4.92 3.04
C THR A 230 -25.58 5.57 3.99
N PRO A 231 -26.73 6.07 3.49
CA PRO A 231 -27.78 6.64 4.35
C PRO A 231 -28.25 5.69 5.46
N VAL A 232 -28.27 4.37 5.20
CA VAL A 232 -28.64 3.33 6.17
C VAL A 232 -27.58 3.20 7.26
N GLU A 233 -26.30 3.12 6.89
CA GLU A 233 -25.21 3.05 7.86
C GLU A 233 -25.11 4.32 8.70
N ARG A 234 -25.41 5.48 8.10
CA ARG A 234 -25.55 6.74 8.81
C ARG A 234 -26.67 6.72 9.83
N PHE A 235 -27.85 6.22 9.45
CA PHE A 235 -28.95 6.05 10.38
C PHE A 235 -28.59 5.10 11.54
N LEU A 236 -27.92 3.96 11.25
CA LEU A 236 -27.51 3.01 12.29
C LEU A 236 -26.49 3.60 13.26
N ARG A 237 -25.47 4.34 12.75
CA ARG A 237 -24.52 5.08 13.59
C ARG A 237 -25.23 6.12 14.46
N ASP A 238 -26.04 6.97 13.84
CA ASP A 238 -26.71 8.08 14.54
C ASP A 238 -27.71 7.54 15.59
N ARG A 239 -28.31 6.37 15.35
CA ARG A 239 -29.13 5.65 16.34
C ARG A 239 -28.28 5.15 17.51
N ALA A 240 -27.14 4.50 17.25
CA ALA A 240 -26.25 3.97 18.29
C ALA A 240 -25.72 5.08 19.21
N LEU A 241 -25.34 6.23 18.63
CA LEU A 241 -24.89 7.42 19.36
C LEU A 241 -25.98 8.07 20.23
N ARG A 242 -27.26 7.89 19.89
CA ARG A 242 -28.39 8.41 20.68
C ARG A 242 -28.80 7.46 21.82
N SER A 243 -28.35 6.21 21.77
CA SER A 243 -28.66 5.19 22.78
C SER A 243 -27.54 4.96 23.81
N ALA A 244 -26.40 5.64 23.64
CA ALA A 244 -25.27 5.68 24.57
C ALA A 244 -25.32 6.98 25.38
#